data_AF-A0A7S1YZZ1-F1
#
_entry.id   AF-A0A7S1YZZ1-F1
#
_cell.length_a   1.000
_cell.length_b   1.000
_cell.length_c   1.000
_cell.angle_alpha   90.00
_cell.angle_beta   90.00
_cell.angle_gamma   90.00
#
_symmetry.space_group_name_H-M   'P 1'
#
loop_
_entity.id
_entity.type
_entity.pdbx_description
1 polymer ?
#
loop_
_entity_poly.entity_id
_entity_poly.type
_entity_poly.pdbx_seq_one_letter_code
_entity_poly.pdbx_strand_id
1 'polypeptide(L)'
;ERCPTTKWIETPSQFQQHCATGDVMIHSSKSKKKKKKHKENNNNNDNKLVKEILPPYDTALVSRAVHIIRNPFDNIVSRYNYHRKKLCKANESDAMLVRYTPDQDGFLSFCQDMDEYYSDPTSSFDDETTTTISSSRLLDKEIIQRMKKVPCYNDFLRYIQWHNLAFTTTLNLSLPTLVIHYEDYEGDKFNNTLNSILDFLSLEWKKKNAAEFIAGKTYQEDYFSRTQVRIVMEVMETLAVVDVWDMIKRYF
;
A
#
# COMPACT_ATOMS: atom_id res chain seq x y z
N GLU A 1 -8.22 7.27 -14.71
CA GLU A 1 -7.82 6.18 -15.62
C GLU A 1 -7.81 4.88 -14.84
N ARG A 2 -8.31 3.77 -15.42
CA ARG A 2 -8.23 2.44 -14.82
C ARG A 2 -6.81 1.89 -15.07
N CYS A 3 -6.11 1.50 -14.01
CA CYS A 3 -4.77 0.89 -14.11
C CYS A 3 -4.91 -0.60 -13.77
N PRO A 4 -5.18 -1.48 -14.74
CA PRO A 4 -5.37 -2.91 -14.47
C PRO A 4 -4.10 -3.55 -13.90
N THR A 5 -4.23 -4.68 -13.22
CA THR A 5 -3.12 -5.39 -12.52
C THR A 5 -1.91 -5.63 -13.41
N THR A 6 -2.12 -5.83 -14.71
CA THR A 6 -1.09 -6.01 -15.74
C THR A 6 -0.27 -4.74 -16.01
N LYS A 7 -0.84 -3.55 -15.81
CA LYS A 7 -0.10 -2.27 -15.86
C LYS A 7 0.68 -1.98 -14.59
N TRP A 8 0.52 -2.78 -13.53
CA TRP A 8 1.32 -2.67 -12.30
C TRP A 8 2.64 -3.43 -12.38
N ILE A 9 2.92 -4.17 -13.48
CA ILE A 9 4.22 -4.81 -13.69
C ILE A 9 5.27 -3.75 -14.00
N GLU A 10 5.69 -3.04 -12.95
CA GLU A 10 6.80 -2.12 -12.98
C GLU A 10 8.10 -2.92 -12.97
N THR A 11 9.02 -2.53 -13.85
CA THR A 11 10.42 -2.93 -13.76
C THR A 11 11.08 -2.22 -12.59
N PRO A 12 12.19 -2.74 -12.04
CA PRO A 12 12.95 -2.02 -11.00
C PRO A 12 13.34 -0.59 -11.40
N SER A 13 13.63 -0.36 -12.70
CA SER A 13 13.95 0.98 -13.22
C SER A 13 12.73 1.92 -13.21
N GLN A 14 11.55 1.44 -13.62
CA GLN A 14 10.31 2.22 -13.55
C GLN A 14 9.93 2.52 -12.10
N PHE A 15 10.00 1.52 -11.23
CA PHE A 15 9.74 1.68 -9.79
C PHE A 15 10.68 2.74 -9.18
N GLN A 16 11.99 2.64 -9.46
CA GLN A 16 12.96 3.64 -9.01
C GLN A 16 12.65 5.04 -9.55
N GLN A 17 12.28 5.16 -10.83
CA GLN A 17 11.90 6.45 -11.42
C GLN A 17 10.67 7.04 -10.71
N HIS A 18 9.64 6.23 -10.46
CA HIS A 18 8.44 6.65 -9.72
C HIS A 18 8.76 7.04 -8.27
N CYS A 19 9.67 6.32 -7.61
CA CYS A 19 10.19 6.69 -6.30
C CYS A 19 10.90 8.05 -6.32
N ALA A 20 11.65 8.35 -7.39
CA ALA A 20 12.39 9.60 -7.53
C ALA A 20 11.50 10.81 -7.89
N THR A 21 10.44 10.58 -8.67
CA THR A 21 9.55 11.66 -9.14
C THR A 21 8.56 12.13 -8.08
N GLY A 22 8.37 11.36 -7.00
CA GLY A 22 7.57 11.79 -5.84
C GLY A 22 6.21 12.34 -6.24
N ASP A 23 5.28 11.48 -6.67
CA ASP A 23 3.88 11.86 -6.89
C ASP A 23 3.22 12.19 -5.53
N VAL A 24 3.53 13.35 -4.96
CA VAL A 24 3.01 13.79 -3.67
C VAL A 24 1.72 14.56 -3.89
N MET A 25 0.60 14.01 -3.41
CA MET A 25 -0.66 14.75 -3.31
C MET A 25 -0.57 15.71 -2.12
N ILE A 26 -0.07 16.93 -2.35
CA ILE A 26 0.00 17.97 -1.33
C ILE A 26 -1.38 18.65 -1.27
N HIS A 27 -1.98 18.74 -0.07
CA HIS A 27 -3.08 19.67 0.14
C HIS A 27 -2.55 21.07 -0.10
N SER A 28 -3.08 21.78 -1.11
CA SER A 28 -2.83 23.21 -1.32
C SER A 28 -3.13 23.94 -0.01
N SER A 29 -2.11 24.10 0.83
CA SER A 29 -2.20 24.95 2.00
C SER A 29 -2.42 26.33 1.43
N LYS A 30 -3.62 26.89 1.60
CA LYS A 30 -3.87 28.31 1.32
C LYS A 30 -2.74 29.05 2.02
N SER A 31 -1.75 29.51 1.25
CA SER A 31 -0.65 30.29 1.77
C SER A 31 -1.31 31.44 2.51
N LYS A 32 -1.26 31.41 3.85
CA LYS A 32 -1.79 32.47 4.71
C LYS A 32 -0.89 33.69 4.54
N LYS A 33 -0.87 34.28 3.34
CA LYS A 33 -0.44 35.65 3.16
C LYS A 33 -1.47 36.49 3.89
N LYS A 34 -1.08 37.01 5.06
CA LYS A 34 -1.78 38.08 5.77
C LYS A 34 -2.00 39.26 4.81
N LYS A 35 -3.08 39.25 4.03
CA LYS A 35 -3.61 40.47 3.40
C LYS A 35 -4.70 41.02 4.30
N LYS A 36 -4.41 42.20 4.86
CA LYS A 36 -5.35 43.03 5.59
C LYS A 36 -6.60 43.27 4.75
N LYS A 37 -7.76 43.05 5.38
CA LYS A 37 -9.07 43.68 5.17
C LYS A 37 -9.40 44.18 3.75
N HIS A 38 -10.17 43.39 3.02
CA HIS A 38 -11.45 43.86 2.47
C HIS A 38 -12.44 42.69 2.52
N LYS A 39 -13.61 42.97 3.12
CA LYS A 39 -14.66 42.01 3.46
C LYS A 39 -15.60 41.94 2.26
N GLU A 40 -15.37 40.97 1.38
CA GLU A 40 -16.36 40.56 0.38
C GLU A 40 -16.72 39.10 0.64
N ASN A 41 -18.00 38.87 0.91
CA ASN A 41 -18.61 37.57 1.14
C ASN A 41 -18.67 36.81 -0.19
N ASN A 42 -17.77 35.86 -0.40
CA ASN A 42 -18.00 34.77 -1.36
C ASN A 42 -17.59 33.45 -0.70
N ASN A 43 -18.61 32.76 -0.17
CA ASN A 43 -18.52 31.40 0.35
C ASN A 43 -18.54 30.42 -0.82
N ASN A 44 -17.39 30.17 -1.44
CA ASN A 44 -17.13 28.92 -2.16
C ASN A 44 -15.76 28.41 -1.69
N ASN A 45 -15.79 27.57 -0.67
CA ASN A 45 -14.62 26.88 -0.12
C ASN A 45 -14.39 25.56 -0.87
N ASP A 46 -14.18 25.64 -2.18
CA ASP A 46 -13.65 24.50 -2.92
C ASP A 46 -12.16 24.39 -2.61
N ASN A 47 -11.82 23.54 -1.64
CA ASN A 47 -10.45 23.11 -1.39
C ASN A 47 -10.01 22.22 -2.57
N LYS A 48 -9.71 22.83 -3.72
CA LYS A 48 -9.19 22.13 -4.89
C LYS A 48 -7.81 21.57 -4.54
N LEU A 49 -7.69 20.24 -4.50
CA LEU A 49 -6.40 19.55 -4.50
C LEU A 49 -5.68 19.92 -5.80
N VAL A 50 -4.53 20.57 -5.69
CA VAL A 50 -3.64 20.80 -6.82
C VAL A 50 -2.59 19.70 -6.76
N LYS A 51 -2.52 18.85 -7.79
CA LYS A 51 -1.41 17.89 -7.95
C LYS A 51 -0.18 18.71 -8.33
N GLU A 52 0.70 18.96 -7.37
CA GLU A 52 2.01 19.54 -7.63
C GLU A 52 2.95 18.38 -7.96
N ILE A 53 3.42 18.35 -9.21
CA ILE A 53 4.46 17.40 -9.62
C ILE A 53 5.77 18.01 -9.15
N LEU A 54 6.34 17.45 -8.08
CA LEU A 54 7.67 17.84 -7.64
C LEU A 54 8.68 17.41 -8.73
N PRO A 55 9.73 18.21 -8.98
CA PRO A 55 10.82 17.75 -9.82
C PRO A 55 11.41 16.47 -9.20
N PRO A 56 11.87 15.50 -10.02
CA PRO A 56 12.54 14.32 -9.51
C PRO A 56 13.71 14.73 -8.61
N TYR A 57 13.85 14.09 -7.46
CA TYR A 57 15.04 14.30 -6.63
C TYR A 57 16.20 13.46 -7.17
N ASP A 58 17.42 13.95 -6.96
CA ASP A 58 18.62 13.19 -7.25
C ASP A 58 18.75 12.04 -6.25
N THR A 59 18.70 10.80 -6.75
CA THR A 59 18.82 9.59 -5.91
C THR A 59 20.14 9.53 -5.16
N ALA A 60 21.18 10.25 -5.61
CA ALA A 60 22.44 10.37 -4.88
C ALA A 60 22.31 11.11 -3.53
N LEU A 61 21.21 11.81 -3.29
CA LEU A 61 20.91 12.44 -1.99
C LEU A 61 20.38 11.46 -0.95
N VAL A 62 19.98 10.24 -1.36
CA VAL A 62 19.49 9.20 -0.45
C VAL A 62 20.66 8.36 0.02
N SER A 63 20.93 8.38 1.33
CA SER A 63 22.05 7.64 1.92
C SER A 63 21.64 6.35 2.63
N ARG A 64 20.36 6.23 3.03
CA ARG A 64 19.81 5.10 3.80
C ARG A 64 18.33 4.93 3.49
N ALA A 65 17.81 3.72 3.61
CA ALA A 65 16.39 3.40 3.44
C ALA A 65 15.82 2.72 4.69
N VAL A 66 14.59 3.07 5.06
CA VAL A 66 13.81 2.32 6.06
C VAL A 66 12.68 1.63 5.33
N HIS A 67 12.64 0.30 5.40
CA HIS A 67 11.60 -0.51 4.78
C HIS A 67 10.62 -0.97 5.86
N ILE A 68 9.41 -0.44 5.82
CA ILE A 68 8.34 -0.83 6.74
C ILE A 68 7.56 -1.99 6.13
N ILE A 69 7.47 -3.09 6.87
CA ILE A 69 6.67 -4.26 6.53
C ILE A 69 5.51 -4.34 7.51
N ARG A 70 4.33 -4.70 7.01
CA ARG A 70 3.12 -4.85 7.81
C ARG A 70 2.47 -6.19 7.47
N ASN A 71 1.72 -6.77 8.40
CA ASN A 71 0.90 -7.95 8.11
C ASN A 71 0.09 -7.73 6.81
N PRO A 72 0.22 -8.63 5.80
CA PRO A 72 -0.43 -8.46 4.50
C PRO A 72 -1.96 -8.40 4.60
N PHE A 73 -2.57 -9.19 5.50
CA PHE A 73 -4.01 -9.19 5.72
C PHE A 73 -4.48 -7.87 6.34
N ASP A 74 -3.78 -7.41 7.37
CA ASP A 74 -4.12 -6.15 8.04
C ASP A 74 -3.90 -4.94 7.13
N ASN A 75 -2.91 -5.01 6.24
CA ASN A 75 -2.67 -3.98 5.23
C ASN A 75 -3.89 -3.84 4.30
N ILE A 76 -4.43 -4.94 3.80
CA ILE A 76 -5.59 -4.94 2.90
C ILE A 76 -6.87 -4.51 3.63
N VAL A 77 -7.14 -5.06 4.81
CA VAL A 77 -8.33 -4.68 5.59
C VAL A 77 -8.27 -3.22 6.04
N SER A 78 -7.08 -2.68 6.32
CA SER A 78 -6.96 -1.25 6.64
C SER A 78 -7.31 -0.34 5.48
N ARG A 79 -7.02 -0.75 4.22
CA ARG A 79 -7.42 0.01 3.03
C ARG A 79 -8.93 0.04 2.89
N TYR A 80 -9.59 -1.10 3.16
CA TYR A 80 -11.05 -1.16 3.25
C TYR A 80 -11.60 -0.19 4.31
N ASN A 81 -11.12 -0.29 5.54
CA ASN A 81 -11.55 0.58 6.64
C ASN A 81 -11.33 2.06 6.34
N TYR A 82 -10.20 2.40 5.71
CA TYR A 82 -9.91 3.77 5.29
C TYR A 82 -10.86 4.25 4.19
N HIS A 83 -11.14 3.41 3.18
CA HIS A 83 -12.08 3.71 2.10
C HIS A 83 -13.47 3.98 2.67
N ARG A 84 -13.98 3.08 3.52
CA ARG A 84 -15.27 3.25 4.21
C ARG A 84 -15.33 4.53 5.02
N LYS A 85 -14.28 4.82 5.82
CA LYS A 85 -14.20 6.07 6.61
C LYS A 85 -14.22 7.33 5.73
N LYS A 86 -13.65 7.28 4.52
CA LYS A 86 -13.76 8.37 3.54
C LYS A 86 -15.19 8.57 3.07
N LEU A 87 -15.88 7.48 2.70
CA LEU A 87 -17.28 7.54 2.28
C LEU A 87 -18.18 8.14 3.37
N CYS A 88 -18.01 7.70 4.63
CA CYS A 88 -18.74 8.26 5.76
C CYS A 88 -18.51 9.77 5.95
N LYS A 89 -17.29 10.25 5.69
CA LYS A 89 -16.94 11.67 5.84
C LYS A 89 -17.41 12.55 4.69
N ALA A 90 -17.53 11.97 3.51
CA ALA A 90 -17.95 12.67 2.29
C ALA A 90 -19.47 12.81 2.19
N ASN A 91 -20.24 12.28 3.16
CA ASN A 91 -21.70 12.15 3.09
C ASN A 91 -22.14 11.50 1.75
N GLU A 92 -21.36 10.53 1.29
CA GLU A 92 -21.70 9.74 0.10
C GLU A 92 -23.03 9.02 0.33
N SER A 93 -23.73 8.72 -0.77
CA SER A 93 -25.09 8.16 -0.71
C SER A 93 -25.20 6.98 0.24
N ASP A 94 -26.33 6.90 0.96
CA ASP A 94 -26.64 5.77 1.86
C ASP A 94 -26.43 4.42 1.17
N ALA A 95 -26.63 4.33 -0.15
CA ALA A 95 -26.38 3.13 -0.94
C ALA A 95 -24.95 2.59 -0.85
N MET A 96 -23.92 3.45 -0.86
CA MET A 96 -22.52 3.02 -0.75
C MET A 96 -22.17 2.55 0.66
N LEU A 97 -22.74 3.19 1.68
CA LEU A 97 -22.56 2.79 3.08
C LEU A 97 -23.31 1.49 3.41
N VAL A 98 -24.45 1.26 2.76
CA VAL A 98 -25.20 0.00 2.82
C VAL A 98 -24.43 -1.13 2.13
N ARG A 99 -23.68 -0.85 1.07
CA ARG A 99 -22.86 -1.86 0.38
C ARG A 99 -21.59 -2.22 1.15
N TYR A 100 -20.94 -1.25 1.78
CA TYR A 100 -19.69 -1.43 2.52
C TYR A 100 -19.92 -1.37 4.03
N THR A 101 -20.65 -2.36 4.54
CA THR A 101 -20.95 -2.53 5.97
C THR A 101 -19.69 -2.78 6.81
N PRO A 102 -19.62 -2.37 8.09
CA PRO A 102 -18.42 -2.47 8.93
C PRO A 102 -18.09 -3.92 9.38
N ASP A 103 -18.27 -4.90 8.51
CA ASP A 103 -18.15 -6.34 8.74
C ASP A 103 -17.53 -7.04 7.51
N GLN A 104 -17.50 -8.37 7.56
CA GLN A 104 -16.93 -9.20 6.51
C GLN A 104 -17.66 -9.05 5.17
N ASP A 105 -18.99 -8.90 5.15
CA ASP A 105 -19.77 -8.79 3.92
C ASP A 105 -19.47 -7.50 3.16
N GLY A 106 -19.33 -6.39 3.91
CA GLY A 106 -18.92 -5.11 3.34
C GLY A 106 -17.49 -5.14 2.79
N PHE A 107 -16.59 -5.86 3.47
CA PHE A 107 -15.23 -6.09 2.96
C PHE A 107 -15.22 -6.95 1.70
N LEU A 108 -16.00 -8.03 1.64
CA LEU A 108 -16.11 -8.87 0.44
C LEU A 108 -16.66 -8.06 -0.75
N SER A 109 -17.67 -7.22 -0.52
CA SER A 109 -18.22 -6.33 -1.54
C SER A 109 -17.17 -5.34 -2.05
N PHE A 110 -16.38 -4.76 -1.15
CA PHE A 110 -15.26 -3.89 -1.52
C PHE A 110 -14.22 -4.64 -2.35
N CYS A 111 -13.85 -5.85 -1.93
CA CYS A 111 -12.89 -6.67 -2.65
C CYS A 111 -13.35 -7.02 -4.06
N GLN A 112 -14.61 -7.37 -4.24
CA GLN A 112 -15.19 -7.64 -5.55
C GLN A 112 -15.07 -6.41 -6.47
N ASP A 113 -15.43 -5.24 -5.97
CA ASP A 113 -15.32 -3.99 -6.76
C ASP A 113 -13.87 -3.64 -7.08
N MET A 114 -12.95 -3.84 -6.14
CA MET A 114 -11.52 -3.62 -6.38
C MET A 114 -10.95 -4.62 -7.39
N ASP A 115 -11.32 -5.89 -7.28
CA ASP A 115 -10.86 -6.94 -8.18
C ASP A 115 -11.45 -6.77 -9.59
N GLU A 116 -12.72 -6.38 -9.71
CA GLU A 116 -13.36 -6.03 -10.98
C GLU A 116 -12.73 -4.77 -11.59
N TYR A 117 -12.51 -3.73 -10.78
CA TYR A 117 -11.89 -2.47 -11.22
C TYR A 117 -10.50 -2.68 -11.83
N TYR A 118 -9.73 -3.63 -11.28
CA TYR A 118 -8.39 -3.98 -11.75
C TYR A 118 -8.36 -5.12 -12.78
N SER A 119 -9.45 -5.87 -12.92
CA SER A 119 -9.59 -6.85 -13.99
C SER A 119 -9.62 -6.12 -15.33
N ASP A 120 -8.71 -6.47 -16.22
CA ASP A 120 -8.70 -5.91 -17.56
C ASP A 120 -9.85 -6.55 -18.37
N PRO A 121 -10.88 -5.78 -18.78
CA PRO A 121 -12.02 -6.32 -19.52
C PRO A 121 -11.63 -6.83 -20.91
N THR A 122 -10.45 -6.47 -21.40
CA THR A 122 -9.89 -6.97 -22.67
C THR A 122 -8.98 -8.18 -22.48
N SER A 123 -8.64 -8.53 -21.24
CA SER A 123 -7.89 -9.74 -20.91
C SER A 123 -8.84 -10.94 -20.79
N SER A 124 -9.53 -11.30 -21.88
CA SER A 124 -10.01 -12.67 -22.00
C SER A 124 -8.78 -13.57 -21.99
N PHE A 125 -8.54 -14.25 -20.88
CA PHE A 125 -7.45 -15.20 -20.68
C PHE A 125 -7.47 -16.38 -21.68
N ASP A 126 -8.55 -16.46 -22.46
CA ASP A 126 -8.84 -17.45 -23.50
C ASP A 126 -8.21 -17.10 -24.86
N ASP A 127 -7.63 -15.90 -25.02
CA ASP A 127 -6.95 -15.55 -26.27
C ASP A 127 -5.47 -15.96 -26.23
N GLU A 128 -5.09 -16.81 -27.17
CA GLU A 128 -3.77 -17.43 -27.38
C GLU A 128 -2.64 -16.39 -27.62
N THR A 129 -3.03 -15.12 -27.73
CA THR A 129 -2.17 -13.93 -27.85
C THR A 129 -1.64 -13.39 -26.50
N THR A 130 -1.74 -14.17 -25.41
CA THR A 130 -1.13 -13.86 -24.09
C THR A 130 0.40 -13.90 -24.06
N THR A 131 1.07 -13.71 -25.21
CA THR A 131 2.52 -13.77 -25.36
C THR A 131 3.24 -12.57 -24.76
N THR A 132 2.58 -11.41 -24.61
CA THR A 132 3.18 -10.20 -24.04
C THR A 132 3.06 -10.08 -22.52
N ILE A 133 2.08 -10.73 -21.89
CA ILE A 133 2.03 -10.87 -20.42
C ILE A 133 2.90 -12.06 -19.97
N SER A 134 3.03 -13.09 -20.82
CA SER A 134 3.96 -14.22 -20.59
C SER A 134 5.44 -13.82 -20.60
N SER A 135 5.81 -12.66 -21.15
CA SER A 135 7.19 -12.15 -21.08
C SER A 135 7.60 -11.75 -19.65
N SER A 136 6.64 -11.48 -18.77
CA SER A 136 6.85 -11.50 -17.33
C SER A 136 6.60 -12.93 -16.85
N ARG A 137 7.66 -13.74 -16.75
CA ARG A 137 7.64 -15.08 -16.14
C ARG A 137 7.09 -15.12 -14.69
N LEU A 138 6.67 -13.99 -14.13
CA LEU A 138 6.40 -13.80 -12.70
C LEU A 138 5.02 -14.30 -12.24
N LEU A 139 4.04 -14.51 -13.13
CA LEU A 139 2.70 -14.93 -12.70
C LEU A 139 2.20 -16.09 -13.56
N ASP A 140 2.47 -17.32 -13.08
CA ASP A 140 1.90 -18.55 -13.63
C ASP A 140 0.37 -18.45 -13.62
N LYS A 141 -0.29 -18.92 -14.70
CA LYS A 141 -1.75 -18.98 -14.79
C LYS A 141 -2.32 -19.75 -13.60
N GLU A 142 -1.64 -20.80 -13.15
CA GLU A 142 -2.07 -21.59 -11.98
C GLU A 142 -2.09 -20.76 -10.70
N ILE A 143 -1.05 -19.95 -10.46
CA ILE A 143 -0.95 -19.08 -9.28
C ILE A 143 -2.10 -18.08 -9.26
N ILE A 144 -2.40 -17.45 -10.39
CA ILE A 144 -3.52 -16.51 -10.51
C ILE A 144 -4.86 -17.19 -10.25
N GLN A 145 -5.09 -18.37 -10.80
CA GLN A 145 -6.34 -19.11 -10.60
C GLN A 145 -6.52 -19.54 -9.14
N ARG A 146 -5.44 -19.88 -8.44
CA ARG A 146 -5.48 -20.13 -6.99
C ARG A 146 -5.84 -18.85 -6.23
N MET A 147 -5.19 -17.73 -6.56
CA MET A 147 -5.42 -16.44 -5.90
C MET A 147 -6.83 -15.88 -6.09
N LYS A 148 -7.49 -16.12 -7.22
CA LYS A 148 -8.88 -15.70 -7.45
C LYS A 148 -9.89 -16.23 -6.42
N LYS A 149 -9.52 -17.23 -5.61
CA LYS A 149 -10.32 -17.75 -4.49
C LYS A 149 -10.21 -16.91 -3.21
N VAL A 150 -9.32 -15.93 -3.19
CA VAL A 150 -9.06 -15.03 -2.06
C VAL A 150 -9.69 -13.66 -2.38
N PRO A 151 -10.47 -13.08 -1.46
CA PRO A 151 -10.96 -11.71 -1.62
C PRO A 151 -9.80 -10.71 -1.75
N CYS A 152 -9.93 -9.72 -2.64
CA CYS A 152 -8.92 -8.69 -2.86
C CYS A 152 -7.60 -9.28 -3.37
N TYR A 153 -7.65 -10.32 -4.20
CA TYR A 153 -6.44 -11.02 -4.65
C TYR A 153 -5.46 -10.09 -5.38
N ASN A 154 -5.98 -9.09 -6.11
CA ASN A 154 -5.12 -8.09 -6.77
C ASN A 154 -4.32 -7.25 -5.76
N ASP A 155 -4.87 -6.98 -4.58
CA ASP A 155 -4.15 -6.21 -3.56
C ASP A 155 -3.05 -7.03 -2.88
N PHE A 156 -3.21 -8.36 -2.72
CA PHE A 156 -2.12 -9.23 -2.28
C PHE A 156 -0.97 -9.29 -3.30
N LEU A 157 -1.31 -9.40 -4.59
CA LEU A 157 -0.31 -9.40 -5.67
C LEU A 157 0.45 -8.06 -5.71
N ARG A 158 -0.26 -6.94 -5.59
CA ARG A 158 0.35 -5.60 -5.51
C ARG A 158 1.22 -5.44 -4.27
N TYR A 159 0.79 -5.96 -3.12
CA TYR A 159 1.58 -5.94 -1.90
C TYR A 159 2.91 -6.65 -2.12
N ILE A 160 2.89 -7.92 -2.58
CA ILE A 160 4.14 -8.67 -2.69
C ILE A 160 5.07 -8.08 -3.74
N GLN A 161 4.50 -7.63 -4.85
CA GLN A 161 5.25 -7.00 -5.92
C GLN A 161 5.94 -5.71 -5.46
N TRP A 162 5.23 -4.87 -4.71
CA TRP A 162 5.80 -3.64 -4.16
C TRP A 162 6.99 -3.94 -3.24
N HIS A 163 6.87 -4.95 -2.37
CA HIS A 163 7.97 -5.36 -1.49
C HIS A 163 9.16 -5.90 -2.28
N ASN A 164 8.94 -6.79 -3.27
CA ASN A 164 10.00 -7.30 -4.14
C ASN A 164 10.74 -6.18 -4.87
N LEU A 165 10.01 -5.21 -5.43
CA LEU A 165 10.59 -4.08 -6.14
C LEU A 165 11.38 -3.16 -5.20
N ALA A 166 10.83 -2.85 -4.03
CA ALA A 166 11.52 -2.02 -3.04
C ALA A 166 12.84 -2.66 -2.57
N PHE A 167 12.87 -3.96 -2.27
CA PHE A 167 14.12 -4.68 -1.93
C PHE A 167 15.12 -4.68 -3.09
N THR A 168 14.64 -4.95 -4.31
CA THR A 168 15.51 -4.94 -5.50
C THR A 168 16.11 -3.55 -5.74
N THR A 169 15.32 -2.49 -5.58
CA THR A 169 15.77 -1.12 -5.77
C THR A 169 16.78 -0.70 -4.72
N THR A 170 16.58 -1.02 -3.44
CA THR A 170 17.57 -0.67 -2.41
C THR A 170 18.88 -1.43 -2.59
N LEU A 171 18.82 -2.70 -3.01
CA LEU A 171 19.99 -3.49 -3.37
C LEU A 171 20.75 -2.86 -4.57
N ASN A 172 20.04 -2.53 -5.65
CA ASN A 172 20.63 -1.92 -6.84
C ASN A 172 21.29 -0.56 -6.56
N LEU A 173 20.70 0.23 -5.66
CA LEU A 173 21.24 1.51 -5.22
C LEU A 173 22.33 1.36 -4.15
N SER A 174 22.65 0.14 -3.73
CA SER A 174 23.60 -0.13 -2.63
C SER A 174 23.26 0.64 -1.35
N LEU A 175 21.97 0.80 -1.07
CA LEU A 175 21.50 1.53 0.11
C LEU A 175 21.49 0.61 1.33
N PRO A 176 22.16 0.99 2.43
CA PRO A 176 21.88 0.41 3.74
C PRO A 176 20.38 0.50 3.99
N THR A 177 19.76 -0.62 4.34
CA THR A 177 18.31 -0.71 4.53
C THR A 177 18.00 -1.30 5.90
N LEU A 178 17.26 -0.57 6.72
CA LEU A 178 16.69 -1.09 7.96
C LEU A 178 15.27 -1.58 7.67
N VAL A 179 15.04 -2.87 7.84
CA VAL A 179 13.70 -3.45 7.77
C VAL A 179 13.06 -3.40 9.16
N ILE A 180 11.85 -2.86 9.25
CA ILE A 180 11.05 -2.83 10.48
C ILE A 180 9.67 -3.42 10.22
N HIS A 181 9.14 -4.14 11.21
CA HIS A 181 7.74 -4.59 11.18
C HIS A 181 6.87 -3.59 11.93
N TYR A 182 5.74 -3.23 11.35
CA TYR A 182 4.78 -2.30 11.94
C TYR A 182 4.29 -2.78 13.31
N GLU A 183 4.13 -4.09 13.48
CA GLU A 183 3.68 -4.72 14.72
C GLU A 183 4.75 -4.66 15.83
N ASP A 184 6.02 -4.40 15.48
CA ASP A 184 7.08 -4.24 16.48
C ASP A 184 7.05 -2.84 17.16
N TYR A 185 6.11 -1.96 16.79
CA TYR A 185 5.77 -0.78 17.59
C TYR A 185 4.85 -1.10 18.78
N GLU A 186 4.32 -2.31 18.90
CA GLU A 186 3.39 -2.68 19.97
C GLU A 186 4.09 -3.02 21.28
N GLY A 187 3.49 -2.56 22.39
CA GLY A 187 3.88 -2.89 23.76
C GLY A 187 5.34 -2.56 24.07
N ASP A 188 6.03 -3.53 24.67
CA ASP A 188 7.39 -3.35 25.20
C ASP A 188 8.47 -3.17 24.11
N LYS A 189 8.14 -3.45 22.84
CA LYS A 189 9.08 -3.30 21.72
C LYS A 189 9.18 -1.87 21.20
N PHE A 190 8.23 -1.00 21.52
CA PHE A 190 8.15 0.35 20.97
C PHE A 190 9.47 1.13 21.06
N ASN A 191 10.05 1.20 22.26
CA ASN A 191 11.30 1.95 22.49
C ASN A 191 12.48 1.34 21.72
N ASN A 192 12.55 0.01 21.64
CA ASN A 192 13.63 -0.67 20.93
C ASN A 192 13.53 -0.42 19.42
N THR A 193 12.32 -0.52 18.85
CA THR A 193 12.05 -0.23 17.44
C THR A 193 12.31 1.24 17.10
N LEU A 194 11.93 2.17 17.98
CA LEU A 194 12.18 3.59 17.75
C LEU A 194 13.67 3.94 17.86
N ASN A 195 14.37 3.40 18.86
CA ASN A 195 15.81 3.61 19.00
C ASN A 195 16.58 3.03 17.81
N SER A 196 16.23 1.83 17.33
CA SER A 196 16.90 1.24 16.15
C SER A 196 16.74 2.11 14.90
N ILE A 197 15.56 2.71 14.68
CA ILE A 197 15.31 3.65 13.59
C ILE A 197 16.13 4.92 13.75
N LEU A 198 16.13 5.51 14.95
CA LEU A 198 16.86 6.75 15.22
C LEU A 198 18.37 6.57 15.07
N ASP A 199 18.91 5.48 15.61
CA ASP A 199 20.32 5.11 15.48
C ASP A 199 20.67 4.88 14.00
N PHE A 200 19.83 4.12 13.29
CA PHE A 200 20.00 3.87 11.86
C PHE A 200 19.91 5.14 11.02
N LEU A 201 19.09 6.13 11.39
CA LEU A 201 19.03 7.42 10.71
C LEU A 201 20.05 8.44 11.24
N SER A 202 20.80 8.09 12.29
CA SER A 202 21.72 8.98 13.00
C SER A 202 21.04 10.26 13.47
N LEU A 203 19.83 10.10 14.04
CA LEU A 203 18.98 11.17 14.54
C LEU A 203 18.87 11.10 16.06
N GLU A 204 18.80 12.28 16.69
CA GLU A 204 18.54 12.38 18.13
C GLU A 204 17.04 12.38 18.43
N TRP A 205 16.64 11.63 19.46
CA TRP A 205 15.28 11.67 19.98
C TRP A 205 15.03 13.00 20.71
N LYS A 206 14.19 13.89 20.14
CA LYS A 206 13.89 15.21 20.76
C LYS A 206 12.65 15.26 21.67
N LYS A 207 11.74 14.28 21.63
CA LYS A 207 10.44 14.35 22.34
C LYS A 207 10.30 13.35 23.49
N LYS A 208 10.40 13.79 24.75
CA LYS A 208 10.21 12.92 25.94
C LYS A 208 8.84 12.23 26.05
N ASN A 209 7.81 12.76 25.38
CA ASN A 209 6.43 12.22 25.41
C ASN A 209 6.00 11.81 23.98
N ALA A 210 6.49 10.67 23.50
CA ALA A 210 5.92 10.07 22.29
C ALA A 210 4.44 9.76 22.53
N ALA A 211 3.61 9.89 21.49
CA ALA A 211 2.26 9.37 21.57
C ALA A 211 2.37 7.86 21.74
N GLU A 212 1.56 7.29 22.63
CA GLU A 212 1.47 5.85 22.79
C GLU A 212 1.10 5.22 21.44
N PHE A 213 1.81 4.16 21.07
CA PHE A 213 1.43 3.39 19.90
C PHE A 213 0.13 2.66 20.21
N ILE A 214 -0.93 3.05 19.50
CA ILE A 214 -2.22 2.36 19.60
C ILE A 214 -2.13 1.17 18.66
N ALA A 215 -1.95 -0.01 19.26
CA ALA A 215 -1.98 -1.29 18.57
C ALA A 215 -3.19 -1.36 17.63
N GLY A 216 -2.94 -1.84 16.42
CA GLY A 216 -4.00 -2.07 15.45
C GLY A 216 -4.91 -3.20 15.93
N LYS A 217 -6.11 -3.29 15.35
CA LYS A 217 -6.82 -4.57 15.41
C LYS A 217 -6.11 -5.56 14.49
N THR A 218 -5.93 -6.79 14.95
CA THR A 218 -5.62 -7.92 14.07
C THR A 218 -6.90 -8.28 13.32
N TYR A 219 -6.87 -8.18 11.99
CA TYR A 219 -8.07 -8.35 11.16
C TYR A 219 -8.14 -9.72 10.49
N GLN A 220 -7.06 -10.48 10.46
CA GLN A 220 -6.99 -11.71 9.68
C GLN A 220 -8.13 -12.69 9.99
N GLU A 221 -8.42 -12.96 11.27
CA GLU A 221 -9.43 -13.93 11.69
C GLU A 221 -10.88 -13.46 11.43
N ASP A 222 -11.10 -12.15 11.41
CA ASP A 222 -12.43 -11.56 11.20
C ASP A 222 -12.84 -11.57 9.73
N TYR A 223 -11.88 -11.52 8.80
CA TYR A 223 -12.14 -11.28 7.37
C TYR A 223 -11.75 -12.46 6.48
N PHE A 224 -10.85 -13.35 6.92
CA PHE A 224 -10.34 -14.44 6.10
C PHE A 224 -10.48 -15.80 6.78
N SER A 225 -10.92 -16.79 6.00
CA SER A 225 -10.90 -18.19 6.41
C SER A 225 -9.47 -18.76 6.42
N ARG A 226 -9.24 -19.82 7.20
CA ARG A 226 -7.96 -20.54 7.22
C ARG A 226 -7.53 -21.04 5.83
N THR A 227 -8.49 -21.46 5.01
CA THR A 227 -8.22 -21.88 3.62
C THR A 227 -7.71 -20.72 2.78
N GLN A 228 -8.31 -19.54 2.90
CA GLN A 228 -7.84 -18.34 2.19
C GLN A 228 -6.45 -17.94 2.67
N VAL A 229 -6.19 -17.94 3.99
CA VAL A 229 -4.87 -17.63 4.56
C VAL A 229 -3.80 -18.57 3.98
N ARG A 230 -4.08 -19.87 3.91
CA ARG A 230 -3.17 -20.85 3.32
C ARG A 230 -2.89 -20.60 1.84
N ILE A 231 -3.92 -20.27 1.05
CA ILE A 231 -3.74 -19.94 -0.38
C ILE A 231 -2.83 -18.71 -0.52
N VAL A 232 -3.05 -17.67 0.29
CA VAL A 232 -2.21 -16.47 0.28
C VAL A 232 -0.77 -16.81 0.65
N MET A 233 -0.56 -17.61 1.70
CA MET A 233 0.78 -18.06 2.11
C MET A 233 1.53 -18.75 0.97
N GLU A 234 0.93 -19.78 0.38
CA GLU A 234 1.54 -20.58 -0.71
C GLU A 234 1.88 -19.70 -1.92
N VAL A 235 0.99 -18.78 -2.27
CA VAL A 235 1.22 -17.88 -3.41
C VAL A 235 2.27 -16.83 -3.09
N MET A 236 2.22 -16.20 -1.92
CA MET A 236 3.22 -15.19 -1.55
C MET A 236 4.61 -15.80 -1.40
N GLU A 237 4.73 -17.01 -0.85
CA GLU A 237 6.00 -17.76 -0.84
C GLU A 237 6.55 -17.97 -2.25
N THR A 238 5.67 -18.33 -3.19
CA THR A 238 6.07 -18.57 -4.59
C THR A 238 6.50 -17.28 -5.31
N LEU A 239 5.87 -16.15 -4.99
CA LEU A 239 6.10 -14.86 -5.67
C LEU A 239 7.17 -14.00 -5.01
N ALA A 240 7.44 -14.20 -3.72
CA ALA A 240 8.40 -13.42 -2.96
C ALA A 240 9.84 -13.73 -3.41
N VAL A 241 10.69 -12.70 -3.50
CA VAL A 241 12.13 -12.95 -3.44
C VAL A 241 12.49 -13.44 -2.04
N VAL A 242 13.57 -14.23 -1.90
CA VAL A 242 13.93 -14.92 -0.65
C VAL A 242 13.94 -13.98 0.55
N ASP A 243 14.59 -12.82 0.42
CA ASP A 243 14.66 -11.84 1.50
C ASP A 243 13.29 -11.29 1.90
N VAL A 244 12.39 -11.07 0.93
CA VAL A 244 11.03 -10.62 1.21
C VAL A 244 10.24 -11.72 1.92
N TRP A 245 10.37 -12.98 1.48
CA TRP A 245 9.71 -14.12 2.12
C TRP A 245 10.15 -14.25 3.58
N ASP A 246 11.45 -14.17 3.85
CA ASP A 246 12.00 -14.26 5.19
C ASP A 246 11.42 -13.22 6.14
N MET A 247 11.06 -12.04 5.62
CA MET A 247 10.41 -11.02 6.42
C MET A 247 8.91 -11.27 6.61
N ILE A 248 8.18 -11.68 5.57
CA ILE A 248 6.71 -11.77 5.65
C ILE A 248 6.18 -13.11 6.15
N LYS A 249 6.99 -14.18 6.14
CA LYS A 249 6.55 -15.53 6.54
C LYS A 249 6.01 -15.61 7.97
N ARG A 250 6.42 -14.68 8.86
CA ARG A 250 5.95 -14.59 10.24
C ARG A 250 4.46 -14.24 10.41
N TYR A 251 3.77 -13.87 9.33
CA TYR A 251 2.35 -13.48 9.35
C TYR A 251 1.40 -14.62 8.92
N PHE A 252 1.91 -15.81 8.67
CA PHE A 252 1.15 -17.01 8.28
C PHE A 252 1.26 -18.09 9.34
#